data_AF-A0A962QNQ1-F1
#
_entry.id   AF-A0A962QNQ1-F1
#
_cell.length_a   1.000
_cell.length_b   1.000
_cell.length_c   1.000
_cell.angle_alpha   90.00
_cell.angle_beta   90.00
_cell.angle_gamma   90.00
#
_symmetry.space_group_name_H-M   'P 1'
#
loop_
_entity.id
_entity.type
_entity.pdbx_description
1 polymer ?
#
loop_
_entity_poly.entity_id
_entity_poly.type
_entity_poly.pdbx_seq_one_letter_code
_entity_poly.pdbx_strand_id
1 'polypeptide(L)'
;MAASIMPNTKLCDQLGDFNAWRDRQLRLLKQLQPWFKQQGLYTLETRNAIEQAQRALRDKHMTVAVAGEFSRGKTELINALFFAHHGRRLLPADAGRTTMCPTEIFCDSSQPPYLRLLPIESRRNEYSLASLRDQPDQWIHADLDLDDPESLSRDLQKLTQSRPATRREAAELGLVVDTAPSDAGELNIPRWRFAQLNIRHPLLA
;
A
#
# COMPACT_ATOMS: atom_id res chain seq x y z
N MET A 1 20.30 -11.04 19.11
CA MET A 1 20.94 -11.49 17.84
C MET A 1 19.86 -11.52 16.79
N ALA A 2 19.84 -10.51 15.92
CA ALA A 2 18.83 -10.36 14.87
C ALA A 2 18.98 -11.51 13.87
N ALA A 3 17.93 -12.32 13.71
CA ALA A 3 17.88 -13.35 12.68
C ALA A 3 17.99 -12.68 11.32
N SER A 4 19.00 -13.07 10.55
CA SER A 4 19.26 -12.56 9.21
C SER A 4 18.06 -12.85 8.31
N ILE A 5 17.42 -11.79 7.84
CA ILE A 5 16.33 -11.81 6.87
C ILE A 5 16.86 -12.47 5.60
N MET A 6 16.43 -13.69 5.27
CA MET A 6 16.67 -14.28 3.94
C MET A 6 15.35 -14.24 3.17
N PRO A 7 15.07 -13.14 2.45
CA PRO A 7 13.81 -13.01 1.72
C PRO A 7 13.80 -13.96 0.52
N ASN A 8 12.70 -14.01 -0.20
CA ASN A 8 12.62 -14.63 -1.52
C ASN A 8 13.65 -13.95 -2.44
N THR A 9 14.88 -14.47 -2.45
CA THR A 9 16.12 -13.75 -2.81
C THR A 9 16.03 -13.23 -4.22
N LYS A 10 15.58 -14.06 -5.15
CA LYS A 10 15.51 -13.69 -6.57
C LYS A 10 14.66 -12.45 -6.86
N LEU A 11 13.51 -12.29 -6.20
CA LEU A 11 12.67 -11.10 -6.42
C LEU A 11 13.29 -9.85 -5.81
N CYS A 12 13.85 -9.97 -4.59
CA CYS A 12 14.56 -8.86 -3.95
C CYS A 12 15.77 -8.43 -4.78
N ASP A 13 16.53 -9.40 -5.30
CA ASP A 13 17.70 -9.18 -6.14
C ASP A 13 17.30 -8.46 -7.45
N GLN A 14 16.23 -8.92 -8.12
CA GLN A 14 15.73 -8.28 -9.34
C GLN A 14 15.26 -6.84 -9.12
N LEU A 15 14.58 -6.57 -8.00
CA LEU A 15 14.17 -5.20 -7.64
C LEU A 15 15.39 -4.33 -7.29
N GLY A 16 16.37 -4.89 -6.60
CA GLY A 16 17.65 -4.24 -6.32
C GLY A 16 18.42 -3.89 -7.61
N ASP A 17 18.52 -4.84 -8.53
CA ASP A 17 19.15 -4.65 -9.85
C ASP A 17 18.43 -3.58 -10.67
N PHE A 18 17.09 -3.57 -10.67
CA PHE A 18 16.30 -2.55 -11.32
C PHE A 18 16.56 -1.15 -10.73
N ASN A 19 16.58 -1.03 -9.41
CA ASN A 19 16.93 0.20 -8.70
C ASN A 19 18.35 0.68 -9.06
N ALA A 20 19.33 -0.23 -9.06
CA ALA A 20 20.72 0.07 -9.41
C ALA A 20 20.88 0.51 -10.88
N TRP A 21 20.17 -0.14 -11.80
CA TRP A 21 20.11 0.25 -13.20
C TRP A 21 19.53 1.66 -13.37
N ARG A 22 18.40 1.96 -12.73
CA ARG A 22 17.74 3.26 -12.79
C ARG A 22 18.66 4.39 -12.30
N ASP A 23 19.32 4.17 -11.16
CA ASP A 23 20.26 5.14 -10.60
C ASP A 23 21.46 5.37 -11.52
N ARG A 24 21.92 4.32 -12.21
CA ARG A 24 22.96 4.44 -13.25
C ARG A 24 22.47 5.28 -14.43
N GLN A 25 21.24 5.07 -14.91
CA GLN A 25 20.68 5.87 -16.01
C GLN A 25 20.53 7.35 -15.62
N LEU A 26 20.06 7.64 -14.41
CA LEU A 26 19.97 9.02 -13.90
C LEU A 26 21.34 9.70 -13.83
N ARG A 27 22.38 8.98 -13.38
CA ARG A 27 23.76 9.51 -13.38
C ARG A 27 24.25 9.79 -14.80
N LEU A 28 24.03 8.88 -15.74
CA LEU A 28 24.42 9.04 -17.14
C LEU A 28 23.72 10.25 -17.78
N LEU A 29 22.40 10.41 -17.59
CA LEU A 29 21.66 11.57 -18.10
C LEU A 29 22.17 12.90 -17.53
N LYS A 30 22.54 12.93 -16.24
CA LYS A 30 23.14 14.11 -15.61
C LYS A 30 24.53 14.43 -16.19
N GLN A 31 25.32 13.41 -16.52
CA GLN A 31 26.65 13.58 -17.14
C GLN A 31 26.58 13.98 -18.61
N LEU A 32 25.55 13.53 -19.34
CA LEU A 32 25.35 13.90 -20.74
C LEU A 32 24.97 15.38 -20.93
N GLN A 33 24.29 15.99 -19.97
CA GLN A 33 23.91 17.41 -20.04
C GLN A 33 25.11 18.35 -20.26
N PRO A 34 26.18 18.33 -19.44
CA PRO A 34 27.40 19.10 -19.70
C PRO A 34 28.04 18.80 -21.05
N TRP A 35 28.07 17.54 -21.46
CA TRP A 35 28.69 17.14 -22.72
C TRP A 35 27.93 17.71 -23.93
N PHE A 36 26.60 17.61 -23.95
CA PHE A 36 25.78 18.23 -25.01
C PHE A 36 25.96 19.75 -25.07
N LYS A 37 26.14 20.41 -23.91
CA LYS A 37 26.42 21.86 -23.88
C LYS A 37 27.78 22.18 -24.49
N GLN A 38 28.82 21.40 -24.18
CA GLN A 38 30.16 21.59 -24.74
C GLN A 38 30.20 21.39 -26.26
N GLN A 39 29.41 20.45 -26.78
CA GLN A 39 29.32 20.19 -28.22
C GLN A 39 28.35 21.12 -28.97
N GLY A 40 27.69 22.06 -28.28
CA GLY A 40 26.68 22.94 -28.89
C GLY A 40 25.38 22.23 -29.31
N LEU A 41 25.15 21.01 -28.81
CA LEU A 41 24.03 20.14 -29.16
C LEU A 41 22.89 20.17 -28.11
N TYR A 42 22.99 21.04 -27.10
CA TYR A 42 21.99 21.18 -26.04
C TYR A 42 20.84 22.11 -26.46
N THR A 43 20.12 21.71 -27.50
CA THR A 43 18.93 22.43 -27.98
C THR A 43 17.77 22.31 -27.00
N LEU A 44 16.68 23.05 -27.26
CA LEU A 44 15.46 22.98 -26.46
C LEU A 44 14.85 21.56 -26.48
N GLU A 45 14.88 20.91 -27.64
CA GLU A 45 14.41 19.53 -27.83
C GLU A 45 15.22 18.54 -27.01
N THR A 46 16.56 18.62 -27.09
CA THR A 46 17.47 17.77 -26.30
C THR A 46 17.26 17.96 -24.81
N ARG A 47 17.10 19.22 -24.37
CA ARG A 47 16.80 19.55 -22.97
C ARG A 47 15.48 18.90 -22.52
N ASN A 48 14.41 19.09 -23.29
CA ASN A 48 13.09 18.54 -22.95
C ASN A 48 13.11 17.01 -22.89
N ALA A 49 13.78 16.35 -23.84
CA ALA A 49 13.92 14.90 -23.86
C ALA A 49 14.67 14.39 -22.61
N ILE A 50 15.77 15.04 -22.23
CA ILE A 50 16.52 14.66 -21.01
C ILE A 50 15.69 14.91 -19.75
N GLU A 51 15.00 16.06 -19.65
CA GLU A 51 14.15 16.35 -18.50
C GLU A 51 12.99 15.35 -18.37
N GLN A 52 12.37 14.96 -19.49
CA GLN A 52 11.32 13.94 -19.51
C GLN A 52 11.85 12.57 -19.08
N ALA A 53 13.00 12.14 -19.62
CA ALA A 53 13.63 10.89 -19.21
C ALA A 53 14.02 10.89 -17.72
N GLN A 54 14.56 12.00 -17.22
CA GLN A 54 14.86 12.17 -15.80
C GLN A 54 13.62 12.19 -14.92
N ARG A 55 12.47 12.69 -15.40
CA ARG A 55 11.20 12.62 -14.66
C ARG A 55 10.69 11.19 -14.61
N ALA A 56 10.68 10.49 -15.75
CA ALA A 56 10.27 9.09 -15.82
C ALA A 56 11.11 8.17 -14.93
N LEU A 57 12.44 8.40 -14.87
CA LEU A 57 13.34 7.64 -14.00
C LEU A 57 13.32 8.10 -12.53
N ARG A 58 12.74 9.27 -12.22
CA ARG A 58 12.62 9.76 -10.85
C ARG A 58 11.37 9.26 -10.14
N ASP A 59 10.37 8.79 -10.87
CA ASP A 59 9.24 8.12 -10.23
C ASP A 59 9.75 6.82 -9.60
N LYS A 60 9.72 6.79 -8.26
CA LYS A 60 10.38 5.72 -7.50
C LYS A 60 9.48 4.56 -7.15
N HIS A 61 8.19 4.65 -7.48
CA HIS A 61 7.20 3.74 -6.93
C HIS A 61 6.73 2.74 -7.99
N MET A 62 6.89 1.46 -7.67
CA MET A 62 6.21 0.39 -8.39
C MET A 62 4.98 -0.01 -7.59
N THR A 63 3.80 0.25 -8.13
CA THR A 63 2.54 -0.14 -7.49
C THR A 63 2.06 -1.47 -8.06
N VAL A 64 1.84 -2.45 -7.18
CA VAL A 64 1.26 -3.75 -7.55
C VAL A 64 -0.14 -3.85 -6.94
N ALA A 65 -1.15 -4.03 -7.78
CA ALA A 65 -2.53 -4.27 -7.33
C ALA A 65 -2.81 -5.78 -7.27
N VAL A 66 -3.13 -6.29 -6.08
CA VAL A 66 -3.54 -7.68 -5.88
C VAL A 66 -5.06 -7.74 -5.77
N ALA A 67 -5.72 -8.19 -6.84
CA ALA A 67 -7.18 -8.30 -6.94
C ALA A 67 -7.61 -9.73 -7.29
N GLY A 68 -8.85 -10.08 -6.96
CA GLY A 68 -9.42 -11.42 -7.19
C GLY A 68 -10.64 -11.70 -6.33
N GLU A 69 -11.34 -12.79 -6.60
CA GLU A 69 -12.58 -13.17 -5.90
C GLU A 69 -12.37 -13.39 -4.39
N PHE A 70 -13.48 -13.32 -3.64
CA PHE A 70 -13.50 -13.55 -2.20
C PHE A 70 -12.91 -14.94 -1.86
N SER A 71 -12.14 -15.01 -0.77
CA SER A 71 -11.53 -16.26 -0.25
C SER A 71 -10.61 -17.04 -1.21
N ARG A 72 -10.00 -16.38 -2.21
CA ARG A 72 -9.01 -17.00 -3.12
C ARG A 72 -7.54 -16.86 -2.68
N GLY A 73 -7.27 -16.70 -1.39
CA GLY A 73 -5.90 -16.69 -0.86
C GLY A 73 -5.09 -15.39 -1.09
N LYS A 74 -5.71 -14.28 -1.49
CA LYS A 74 -5.02 -12.98 -1.67
C LYS A 74 -4.24 -12.57 -0.42
N THR A 75 -4.87 -12.63 0.75
CA THR A 75 -4.22 -12.28 2.01
C THR A 75 -3.08 -13.25 2.36
N GLU A 76 -3.21 -14.53 1.99
CA GLU A 76 -2.15 -15.52 2.19
C GLU A 76 -0.94 -15.25 1.30
N LEU A 77 -1.16 -14.80 0.05
CA LEU A 77 -0.09 -14.34 -0.84
C LEU A 77 0.67 -13.15 -0.23
N ILE A 78 -0.06 -12.14 0.29
CA ILE A 78 0.56 -10.99 0.95
C ILE A 78 1.33 -11.42 2.21
N ASN A 79 0.76 -12.33 3.02
CA ASN A 79 1.46 -12.92 4.16
C ASN A 79 2.75 -13.63 3.75
N ALA A 80 2.73 -14.41 2.67
CA ALA A 80 3.91 -15.09 2.16
C ALA A 80 4.97 -14.12 1.61
N LEU A 81 4.56 -12.99 1.02
CA LEU A 81 5.47 -12.00 0.47
C LEU A 81 6.16 -11.14 1.53
N PHE A 82 5.41 -10.68 2.55
CA PHE A 82 5.90 -9.69 3.51
C PHE A 82 6.15 -10.22 4.92
N PHE A 83 5.53 -11.36 5.28
CA PHE A 83 5.43 -11.79 6.68
C PHE A 83 5.85 -13.23 6.93
N ALA A 84 6.37 -13.95 5.93
CA ALA A 84 6.74 -15.36 6.04
C ALA A 84 7.72 -15.65 7.20
N HIS A 85 8.60 -14.71 7.53
CA HIS A 85 9.62 -14.86 8.56
C HIS A 85 9.10 -14.69 9.99
N HIS A 86 7.93 -14.07 10.17
CA HIS A 86 7.35 -13.90 11.51
C HIS A 86 6.76 -15.20 12.07
N GLY A 87 6.82 -16.32 11.32
CA GLY A 87 6.38 -17.64 11.75
C GLY A 87 4.87 -17.76 11.96
N ARG A 88 4.10 -16.71 11.65
CA ARG A 88 2.65 -16.64 11.82
C ARG A 88 2.02 -15.64 10.86
N ARG A 89 0.71 -15.77 10.68
CA ARG A 89 -0.11 -14.91 9.81
C ARG A 89 -0.31 -13.55 10.47
N LEU A 90 0.25 -12.50 9.87
CA LEU A 90 0.14 -11.13 10.39
C LEU A 90 -1.10 -10.44 9.88
N LEU A 91 -1.39 -10.55 8.58
CA LEU A 91 -2.68 -10.15 8.06
C LEU A 91 -3.71 -11.27 8.31
N PRO A 92 -4.90 -10.94 8.83
CA PRO A 92 -5.96 -11.91 9.09
C PRO A 92 -6.43 -12.56 7.78
N ALA A 93 -6.29 -13.89 7.69
CA ALA A 93 -6.60 -14.68 6.49
C ALA A 93 -7.56 -15.86 6.77
N ASP A 94 -8.10 -15.95 7.99
CA ASP A 94 -9.00 -17.04 8.38
C ASP A 94 -10.31 -17.00 7.58
N ALA A 95 -10.94 -18.17 7.40
CA ALA A 95 -12.23 -18.28 6.73
C ALA A 95 -13.27 -17.38 7.43
N GLY A 96 -13.87 -16.45 6.67
CA GLY A 96 -14.82 -15.47 7.20
C GLY A 96 -14.18 -14.18 7.75
N ARG A 97 -12.85 -14.10 7.85
CA ARG A 97 -12.07 -12.90 8.21
C ARG A 97 -11.33 -12.33 6.98
N THR A 98 -11.98 -12.30 5.83
CA THR A 98 -11.41 -11.68 4.63
C THR A 98 -11.31 -10.17 4.82
N THR A 99 -10.16 -9.57 4.50
CA THR A 99 -9.98 -8.12 4.53
C THR A 99 -10.97 -7.45 3.56
N MET A 100 -12.00 -6.78 4.11
CA MET A 100 -12.94 -5.96 3.35
C MET A 100 -12.46 -4.53 3.14
N CYS A 101 -11.34 -4.16 3.79
CA CYS A 101 -10.71 -2.86 3.69
C CYS A 101 -9.61 -2.88 2.60
N PRO A 102 -9.74 -2.09 1.53
CA PRO A 102 -8.62 -1.83 0.63
C PRO A 102 -7.43 -1.28 1.42
N THR A 103 -6.28 -1.95 1.32
CA THR A 103 -5.09 -1.66 2.12
C THR A 103 -3.91 -1.38 1.20
N GLU A 104 -3.28 -0.22 1.37
CA GLU A 104 -2.00 0.14 0.76
C GLU A 104 -0.88 -0.24 1.72
N ILE A 105 0.10 -1.02 1.23
CA ILE A 105 1.29 -1.42 2.00
C ILE A 105 2.50 -0.78 1.33
N PHE A 106 3.28 0.00 2.08
CA PHE A 106 4.43 0.73 1.56
C PHE A 106 5.51 0.90 2.64
N CYS A 107 6.66 1.45 2.24
CA CYS A 107 7.74 1.83 3.13
C CYS A 107 8.07 3.32 2.95
N ASP A 108 7.85 4.10 4.00
CA ASP A 108 8.41 5.43 4.20
C ASP A 108 9.41 5.34 5.34
N SER A 109 10.70 5.34 4.99
CA SER A 109 11.80 5.23 5.95
C SER A 109 11.98 6.48 6.83
N SER A 110 11.33 7.60 6.49
CA SER A 110 11.35 8.82 7.30
C SER A 110 10.42 8.76 8.51
N GLN A 111 9.50 7.78 8.54
CA GLN A 111 8.52 7.59 9.60
C GLN A 111 8.68 6.21 10.28
N PRO A 112 8.30 6.07 11.56
CA PRO A 112 8.20 4.76 12.20
C PRO A 112 7.10 3.91 11.52
N PRO A 113 7.12 2.57 11.69
CA PRO A 113 6.03 1.71 11.23
C PRO A 113 4.70 2.09 11.86
N TYR A 114 3.64 2.16 11.05
CA TYR A 114 2.31 2.55 11.51
C TYR A 114 1.20 1.95 10.67
N LEU A 115 0.00 1.93 11.25
CA LEU A 115 -1.26 1.66 10.58
C LEU A 115 -2.16 2.91 10.69
N ARG A 116 -2.60 3.44 9.55
CA ARG A 116 -3.66 4.46 9.48
C ARG A 116 -4.94 3.86 8.90
N LEU A 117 -6.06 4.13 9.53
CA LEU A 117 -7.37 3.61 9.16
C LEU A 117 -8.33 4.76 8.91
N LEU A 118 -8.93 4.77 7.72
CA LEU A 118 -9.93 5.76 7.34
C LEU A 118 -11.32 5.18 7.62
N PRO A 119 -12.14 5.80 8.50
CA PRO A 119 -13.48 5.31 8.81
C PRO A 119 -14.38 5.20 7.57
N ILE A 120 -15.27 4.20 7.53
CA ILE A 120 -16.18 3.99 6.41
C ILE A 120 -17.11 5.19 6.18
N GLU A 121 -17.43 5.92 7.26
CA GLU A 121 -18.28 7.11 7.25
C GLU A 121 -17.70 8.24 6.39
N SER A 122 -16.38 8.26 6.16
CA SER A 122 -15.74 9.22 5.26
C SER A 122 -16.30 9.16 3.83
N ARG A 123 -16.98 8.07 3.43
CA ARG A 123 -17.70 7.96 2.15
C ARG A 123 -18.89 8.91 2.03
N ARG A 124 -19.44 9.42 3.15
CA ARG A 124 -20.51 10.44 3.12
C ARG A 124 -20.01 11.78 2.60
N ASN A 125 -18.72 12.04 2.71
CA ASN A 125 -18.09 13.26 2.22
C ASN A 125 -17.69 13.07 0.75
N GLU A 126 -17.79 14.12 -0.05
CA GLU A 126 -17.40 14.10 -1.47
C GLU A 126 -15.87 14.09 -1.68
N TYR A 127 -15.08 14.02 -0.61
CA TYR A 127 -13.62 13.99 -0.70
C TYR A 127 -13.11 12.68 -1.32
N SER A 128 -12.20 12.84 -2.29
CA SER A 128 -11.44 11.74 -2.86
C SER A 128 -10.48 11.14 -1.82
N LEU A 129 -10.07 9.87 -2.01
CA LEU A 129 -9.04 9.26 -1.15
C LEU A 129 -7.72 10.03 -1.20
N ALA A 130 -7.37 10.58 -2.36
CA ALA A 130 -6.18 11.41 -2.52
C ALA A 130 -6.26 12.68 -1.66
N SER A 131 -7.41 13.34 -1.64
CA SER A 131 -7.65 14.54 -0.81
C SER A 131 -7.64 14.23 0.68
N LEU A 132 -8.14 13.06 1.08
CA LEU A 132 -8.18 12.64 2.50
C LEU A 132 -6.80 12.21 3.01
N ARG A 133 -5.90 11.74 2.15
CA ARG A 133 -4.55 11.30 2.52
C ARG A 133 -3.74 12.39 3.23
N ASP A 134 -3.97 13.65 2.87
CA ASP A 134 -3.29 14.82 3.45
C ASP A 134 -4.03 15.43 4.66
N GLN A 135 -5.12 14.81 5.13
CA GLN A 135 -5.92 15.27 6.27
C GLN A 135 -5.78 14.33 7.47
N PRO A 136 -4.73 14.47 8.31
CA PRO A 136 -4.42 13.52 9.37
C PRO A 136 -5.59 13.31 10.36
N ASP A 137 -6.39 14.34 10.63
CA ASP A 137 -7.53 14.30 11.55
C ASP A 137 -8.65 13.34 11.11
N GLN A 138 -8.69 12.95 9.83
CA GLN A 138 -9.65 11.99 9.30
C GLN A 138 -9.23 10.53 9.55
N TRP A 139 -7.99 10.30 9.97
CA TRP A 139 -7.42 8.96 10.13
C TRP A 139 -7.28 8.57 11.59
N ILE A 140 -7.59 7.32 11.87
CA ILE A 140 -7.21 6.69 13.13
C ILE A 140 -5.79 6.14 12.96
N HIS A 141 -4.87 6.64 13.77
CA HIS A 141 -3.46 6.25 13.76
C HIS A 141 -3.19 5.19 14.83
N ALA A 142 -2.36 4.20 14.50
CA ALA A 142 -1.80 3.24 15.44
C ALA A 142 -0.32 3.01 15.09
N ASP A 143 0.55 3.27 16.06
CA ASP A 143 1.97 2.91 15.94
C ASP A 143 2.12 1.40 15.96
N LEU A 144 3.02 0.86 15.14
CA LEU A 144 3.26 -0.56 15.05
C LEU A 144 4.61 -0.92 15.65
N ASP A 145 4.57 -1.85 16.61
CA ASP A 145 5.78 -2.48 17.14
C ASP A 145 6.10 -3.74 16.31
N LEU A 146 7.22 -3.74 15.60
CA LEU A 146 7.68 -4.89 14.80
C LEU A 146 8.41 -5.93 15.65
N ASP A 147 8.84 -5.55 16.86
CA ASP A 147 9.55 -6.41 17.80
C ASP A 147 8.58 -7.16 18.75
N ASP A 148 7.32 -6.70 18.86
CA ASP A 148 6.21 -7.43 19.47
C ASP A 148 5.23 -7.95 18.42
N PRO A 149 5.38 -9.22 18.00
CA PRO A 149 4.47 -9.83 17.08
C PRO A 149 3.01 -9.82 17.62
N GLU A 150 2.75 -10.15 18.89
CA GLU A 150 1.38 -10.22 19.41
C GLU A 150 0.67 -8.86 19.36
N SER A 151 1.37 -7.76 19.64
CA SER A 151 0.84 -6.42 19.39
C SER A 151 0.57 -6.16 17.91
N LEU A 152 1.55 -6.42 17.03
CA LEU A 152 1.41 -6.21 15.59
C LEU A 152 0.19 -6.94 15.00
N SER A 153 -0.02 -8.21 15.39
CA SER A 153 -1.17 -8.99 14.92
C SER A 153 -2.50 -8.38 15.39
N ARG A 154 -2.58 -7.95 16.66
CA ARG A 154 -3.78 -7.27 17.20
C ARG A 154 -4.09 -5.97 16.45
N ASP A 155 -3.08 -5.21 16.09
CA ASP A 155 -3.28 -3.98 15.31
C ASP A 155 -3.73 -4.28 13.88
N LEU A 156 -3.13 -5.25 13.21
CA LEU A 156 -3.51 -5.64 11.85
C LEU A 156 -4.90 -6.32 11.80
N GLN A 157 -5.37 -6.95 12.88
CA GLN A 157 -6.75 -7.43 12.98
C GLN A 157 -7.79 -6.32 12.83
N LYS A 158 -7.43 -5.05 13.08
CA LYS A 158 -8.33 -3.91 12.83
C LYS A 158 -8.81 -3.88 11.37
N LEU A 159 -7.99 -4.31 10.40
CA LEU A 159 -8.32 -4.33 8.98
C LEU A 159 -9.55 -5.20 8.62
N THR A 160 -9.90 -6.16 9.48
CA THR A 160 -11.07 -7.03 9.32
C THR A 160 -12.30 -6.59 10.10
N GLN A 161 -12.22 -5.48 10.84
CA GLN A 161 -13.36 -5.02 11.62
C GLN A 161 -14.55 -4.65 10.73
N SER A 162 -15.71 -5.18 11.10
CA SER A 162 -17.00 -4.84 10.53
C SER A 162 -17.89 -4.21 11.60
N ARG A 163 -18.96 -3.54 11.17
CA ARG A 163 -20.01 -3.06 12.06
C ARG A 163 -21.40 -3.34 11.47
N PRO A 164 -22.43 -3.50 12.31
CA PRO A 164 -23.80 -3.54 11.84
C PRO A 164 -24.19 -2.17 11.24
N ALA A 165 -25.01 -2.21 10.20
CA ALA A 165 -25.58 -1.06 9.53
C ALA A 165 -26.94 -1.43 8.94
N THR A 166 -27.82 -0.44 8.82
CA THR A 166 -29.08 -0.63 8.08
C THR A 166 -28.81 -0.71 6.57
N ARG A 167 -29.70 -1.34 5.81
CA ARG A 167 -29.65 -1.32 4.33
C ARG A 167 -29.57 0.10 3.77
N ARG A 168 -30.34 1.03 4.35
CA ARG A 168 -30.32 2.44 3.98
C ARG A 168 -28.93 3.06 4.18
N GLU A 169 -28.34 2.86 5.35
CA GLU A 169 -26.99 3.36 5.63
C GLU A 169 -25.94 2.77 4.70
N ALA A 170 -25.99 1.46 4.43
CA ALA A 170 -25.07 0.81 3.50
C ALA A 170 -25.19 1.41 2.09
N ALA A 171 -26.42 1.69 1.62
CA ALA A 171 -26.68 2.34 0.34
C ALA A 171 -26.17 3.79 0.30
N GLU A 172 -26.40 4.57 1.36
CA GLU A 172 -25.85 5.94 1.49
C GLU A 172 -24.31 5.95 1.46
N LEU A 173 -23.68 4.90 1.97
CA LEU A 173 -22.23 4.70 1.91
C LEU A 173 -21.75 4.10 0.56
N GLY A 174 -22.62 3.95 -0.43
CA GLY A 174 -22.27 3.42 -1.75
C GLY A 174 -21.73 1.98 -1.70
N LEU A 175 -22.21 1.17 -0.77
CA LEU A 175 -21.89 -0.27 -0.69
C LEU A 175 -22.95 -1.06 -1.47
N VAL A 176 -22.51 -1.94 -2.36
CA VAL A 176 -23.41 -2.80 -3.12
C VAL A 176 -23.94 -3.89 -2.19
N VAL A 177 -25.24 -3.86 -1.92
CA VAL A 177 -25.93 -4.90 -1.15
C VAL A 177 -26.55 -5.85 -2.17
N ASP A 178 -26.03 -7.08 -2.27
CA ASP A 178 -26.70 -8.13 -3.06
C ASP A 178 -28.09 -8.35 -2.48
N THR A 179 -29.10 -8.15 -3.32
CA THR A 179 -30.51 -8.08 -2.93
C THR A 179 -31.05 -9.48 -2.62
N ALA A 180 -30.84 -9.98 -1.40
CA ALA A 180 -31.73 -11.00 -0.83
C ALA A 180 -32.99 -10.31 -0.25
N PRO A 181 -34.21 -10.82 -0.49
CA PRO A 181 -35.47 -10.17 -0.11
C PRO A 181 -35.82 -10.46 1.35
N SER A 182 -35.03 -9.94 2.28
CA SER A 182 -35.43 -9.87 3.69
C SER A 182 -35.34 -8.41 4.14
N ASP A 183 -36.50 -7.77 4.21
CA ASP A 183 -36.69 -6.35 4.54
C ASP A 183 -36.44 -6.01 6.02
N ALA A 184 -35.81 -6.90 6.79
CA ALA A 184 -35.57 -6.71 8.22
C ALA A 184 -34.25 -7.37 8.68
N GLY A 185 -33.11 -6.87 8.18
CA GLY A 185 -31.81 -7.38 8.61
C GLY A 185 -30.75 -6.29 8.66
N GLU A 186 -30.15 -6.11 9.84
CA GLU A 186 -28.85 -5.44 9.97
C GLU A 186 -27.84 -6.16 9.09
N LEU A 187 -27.07 -5.39 8.32
CA LEU A 187 -25.98 -5.89 7.48
C LEU A 187 -24.65 -5.57 8.15
N ASN A 188 -23.68 -6.47 8.02
CA ASN A 188 -22.31 -6.17 8.41
C ASN A 188 -21.57 -5.49 7.26
N ILE A 189 -21.13 -4.25 7.49
CA ILE A 189 -20.33 -3.47 6.56
C ILE A 189 -18.89 -3.32 7.08
N PRO A 190 -17.88 -3.06 6.22
CA PRO A 190 -16.54 -2.77 6.69
C PRO A 190 -16.53 -1.52 7.58
N ARG A 191 -15.76 -1.56 8.66
CA ARG A 191 -15.56 -0.39 9.52
C ARG A 191 -14.69 0.68 8.86
N TRP A 192 -13.87 0.28 7.89
CA TRP A 192 -12.84 1.12 7.28
C TRP A 192 -13.04 1.24 5.77
N ARG A 193 -13.00 2.47 5.26
CA ARG A 193 -12.98 2.79 3.82
C ARG A 193 -11.65 2.40 3.18
N PHE A 194 -10.54 2.65 3.88
CA PHE A 194 -9.18 2.45 3.38
C PHE A 194 -8.19 2.32 4.54
N ALA A 195 -7.07 1.65 4.30
CA ALA A 195 -5.98 1.54 5.26
C ALA A 195 -4.61 1.81 4.61
N GLN A 196 -3.72 2.42 5.38
CA GLN A 196 -2.33 2.65 5.02
C GLN A 196 -1.42 1.97 6.03
N LEU A 197 -0.62 1.02 5.56
CA LEU A 197 0.32 0.26 6.36
C LEU A 197 1.75 0.65 5.94
N ASN A 198 2.41 1.44 6.79
CA ASN A 198 3.83 1.72 6.65
C ASN A 198 4.62 0.66 7.40
N ILE A 199 5.41 -0.16 6.70
CA ILE A 199 6.24 -1.19 7.30
C ILE A 199 7.62 -1.25 6.64
N ARG A 200 8.63 -1.60 7.43
CA ARG A 200 9.98 -1.83 6.92
C ARG A 200 10.06 -3.24 6.35
N HIS A 201 10.21 -3.33 5.03
CA HIS A 201 10.42 -4.61 4.35
C HIS A 201 11.34 -4.45 3.15
N PRO A 202 12.30 -5.37 2.90
CA PRO A 202 13.21 -5.26 1.76
C PRO A 202 12.52 -5.13 0.39
N LEU A 203 11.37 -5.80 0.19
CA LEU A 203 10.57 -5.67 -1.04
C LEU A 203 9.89 -4.31 -1.23
N LEU A 204 9.81 -3.49 -0.19
CA LEU A 204 9.16 -2.17 -0.22
C LEU A 204 10.16 -1.01 -0.22
N ALA A 205 11.46 -1.30 -0.07
CA ALA A 205 12.53 -0.33 0.11
C ALA A 205 13.12 0.22 -1.20
#